data_AF-A0A344PF96-F1
#
_entry.id   AF-A0A344PF96-F1
#
_cell.length_a   1.000
_cell.length_b   1.000
_cell.length_c   1.000
_cell.angle_alpha   90.00
_cell.angle_beta   90.00
_cell.angle_gamma   90.00
#
_symmetry.space_group_name_H-M   'P 1'
#
loop_
_entity.id
_entity.type
_entity.pdbx_description
1 polymer ?
#
loop_
_entity_poly.entity_id
_entity_poly.type
_entity_poly.pdbx_seq_one_letter_code
_entity_poly.pdbx_strand_id
1 'polypeptide(L)'
;MKEAIRVLFGLYWLEIIILVLFLVIAFILEQKFNFKKPREWFFAFNTLIFTRSFSALAYAVPYLDMINLHIPLLKDDHPLILRLFMPNFVADSIDVIQQIPFLTFIYLSIGYGFFIRYKIPGDRFVRYNIMYSIMLVSLQGILNEMFLAFTDTFIVDDYLRAQVTLMAFFCWLSLYIPCFVRAFLGKYDKNQFIREAVEVHLGRDGPDFIWWDRERKDKAPKKPPLN
;
A
#
# COMPACT_ATOMS: atom_id res chain seq x y z
N MET A 1 -38.07 -26.30 0.02
CA MET A 1 -37.06 -26.23 1.10
C MET A 1 -36.19 -27.48 1.20
N LYS A 2 -36.75 -28.70 1.32
CA LYS A 2 -35.94 -29.94 1.40
C LYS A 2 -35.03 -30.18 0.18
N GLU A 3 -35.47 -29.85 -1.04
CA GLU A 3 -34.65 -29.99 -2.25
C GLU A 3 -33.52 -28.95 -2.33
N ALA A 4 -33.81 -27.67 -2.04
CA ALA A 4 -32.81 -26.61 -2.05
C ALA A 4 -31.67 -26.86 -1.03
N ILE A 5 -32.00 -27.40 0.15
CA ILE A 5 -31.02 -27.79 1.17
C ILE A 5 -30.18 -28.98 0.69
N ARG A 6 -30.80 -29.98 0.02
CA ARG A 6 -30.08 -31.14 -0.53
C ARG A 6 -29.13 -30.76 -1.67
N VAL A 7 -29.52 -29.79 -2.49
CA VAL A 7 -28.69 -29.22 -3.57
C VAL A 7 -27.54 -28.38 -3.00
N LEU A 8 -27.81 -27.54 -1.99
CA LEU A 8 -26.77 -26.78 -1.27
C LEU A 8 -25.73 -27.70 -0.62
N PHE A 9 -26.16 -28.71 0.14
CA PHE A 9 -25.23 -29.66 0.75
C PHE A 9 -24.51 -30.51 -0.32
N GLY A 10 -25.17 -30.90 -1.41
CA GLY A 10 -24.54 -31.65 -2.51
C GLY A 10 -23.45 -30.86 -3.26
N LEU A 11 -23.65 -29.55 -3.47
CA LEU A 11 -22.65 -28.65 -4.06
C LEU A 11 -21.42 -28.51 -3.15
N TYR A 12 -21.62 -28.31 -1.84
CA TYR A 12 -20.53 -28.27 -0.86
C TYR A 12 -19.74 -29.59 -0.82
N TRP A 13 -20.42 -30.74 -0.87
CA TRP A 13 -19.73 -32.04 -0.92
C TRP A 13 -18.92 -32.21 -2.21
N LEU A 14 -19.42 -31.72 -3.35
CA LEU A 14 -18.71 -31.78 -4.63
C LEU A 14 -17.47 -30.87 -4.62
N GLU A 15 -17.57 -29.66 -4.07
CA GLU A 15 -16.43 -28.76 -3.87
C GLU A 15 -15.38 -29.34 -2.91
N ILE A 16 -15.83 -29.95 -1.81
CA ILE A 16 -14.95 -30.66 -0.85
C ILE A 16 -14.27 -31.85 -1.53
N ILE A 17 -14.99 -32.63 -2.32
CA ILE A 17 -14.42 -33.78 -3.05
C ILE A 17 -13.40 -33.30 -4.08
N ILE A 18 -13.69 -32.22 -4.83
CA ILE A 18 -12.75 -31.63 -5.78
C ILE A 18 -11.50 -31.12 -5.07
N LEU A 19 -11.65 -30.44 -3.93
CA LEU A 19 -10.54 -29.96 -3.12
C LEU A 19 -9.67 -31.12 -2.62
N VAL A 20 -10.29 -32.18 -2.10
CA VAL A 20 -9.57 -33.37 -1.61
C VAL A 20 -8.86 -34.10 -2.75
N LEU A 21 -9.51 -34.28 -3.91
CA LEU A 21 -8.88 -34.87 -5.10
C LEU A 21 -7.71 -34.04 -5.59
N PHE A 22 -7.85 -32.71 -5.62
CA PHE A 22 -6.77 -31.79 -5.97
C PHE A 22 -5.59 -31.92 -5.01
N LEU A 23 -5.83 -31.97 -3.70
CA LEU A 23 -4.79 -32.14 -2.68
C LEU A 23 -4.08 -33.50 -2.79
N VAL A 24 -4.83 -34.58 -3.03
CA VAL A 24 -4.26 -35.93 -3.21
C VAL A 24 -3.42 -36.01 -4.49
N ILE A 25 -3.90 -35.46 -5.62
CA ILE A 25 -3.15 -35.42 -6.88
C ILE A 25 -1.89 -34.56 -6.71
N ALA A 26 -1.99 -33.39 -6.08
CA ALA A 26 -0.85 -32.53 -5.80
C ALA A 26 0.19 -33.24 -4.91
N PHE A 27 -0.24 -33.99 -3.90
CA PHE A 27 0.63 -34.79 -3.05
C PHE A 27 1.32 -35.93 -3.81
N ILE A 28 0.59 -36.69 -4.63
CA ILE A 28 1.17 -37.77 -5.46
C ILE A 28 2.19 -37.20 -6.45
N LEU A 29 1.88 -36.06 -7.06
CA LEU A 29 2.80 -35.35 -7.95
C LEU A 29 4.05 -34.88 -7.18
N GLU A 30 3.88 -34.27 -6.00
CA GLU A 30 4.97 -33.84 -5.12
C GLU A 30 5.95 -34.99 -4.81
N GLN A 31 5.41 -36.16 -4.42
CA GLN A 31 6.18 -37.36 -4.12
C GLN A 31 6.88 -37.95 -5.36
N LYS A 32 6.22 -37.95 -6.52
CA LYS A 32 6.72 -38.61 -7.74
C LYS A 32 7.82 -37.82 -8.47
N PHE A 33 7.74 -36.50 -8.49
CA PHE A 33 8.65 -35.66 -9.28
C PHE A 33 9.65 -34.84 -8.45
N ASN A 34 9.63 -34.98 -7.12
CA ASN A 34 10.52 -34.26 -6.20
C ASN A 34 10.61 -32.76 -6.55
N PHE A 35 9.44 -32.11 -6.51
CA PHE A 35 9.18 -30.74 -6.97
C PHE A 35 9.92 -29.65 -6.17
N LYS A 36 11.09 -29.90 -5.58
CA LYS A 36 11.86 -28.90 -4.83
C LYS A 36 12.09 -27.62 -5.63
N LYS A 37 12.53 -27.73 -6.90
CA LYS A 37 12.77 -26.56 -7.76
C LYS A 37 11.48 -25.80 -8.14
N PRO A 38 10.39 -26.45 -8.61
CA PRO A 38 9.15 -25.73 -8.93
C PRO A 38 8.44 -25.19 -7.68
N ARG A 39 8.56 -25.88 -6.53
CA ARG A 39 8.06 -25.42 -5.23
C ARG A 39 8.81 -24.19 -4.74
N GLU A 40 10.14 -24.20 -4.78
CA GLU A 40 10.98 -23.03 -4.45
C GLU A 40 10.69 -21.85 -5.38
N TRP A 41 10.55 -22.12 -6.69
CA TRP A 41 10.15 -21.10 -7.65
C TRP A 41 8.76 -20.54 -7.36
N PHE A 42 7.78 -21.40 -7.07
CA PHE A 42 6.42 -20.99 -6.72
C PHE A 42 6.42 -20.14 -5.46
N PHE A 43 7.12 -20.54 -4.40
CA PHE A 43 7.23 -19.73 -3.17
C PHE A 43 7.94 -18.40 -3.41
N ALA A 44 9.04 -18.39 -4.17
CA ALA A 44 9.75 -17.16 -4.49
C ALA A 44 8.90 -16.20 -5.34
N PHE A 45 8.16 -16.73 -6.32
CA PHE A 45 7.26 -15.98 -7.18
C PHE A 45 6.09 -15.39 -6.39
N ASN A 46 5.41 -16.19 -5.57
CA ASN A 46 4.33 -15.71 -4.72
C ASN A 46 4.85 -14.67 -3.72
N THR A 47 5.99 -14.93 -3.07
CA THR A 47 6.61 -13.98 -2.14
C THR A 47 6.92 -12.66 -2.84
N LEU A 48 7.46 -12.69 -4.06
CA LEU A 48 7.72 -11.49 -4.84
C LEU A 48 6.41 -10.72 -5.11
N ILE A 49 5.36 -11.39 -5.60
CA ILE A 49 4.07 -10.76 -5.87
C ILE A 49 3.49 -10.16 -4.60
N PHE A 50 3.45 -10.92 -3.50
CA PHE A 50 2.94 -10.43 -2.22
C PHE A 50 3.72 -9.22 -1.74
N THR A 51 5.06 -9.25 -1.77
CA THR A 51 5.90 -8.11 -1.39
C THR A 51 5.64 -6.89 -2.27
N ARG A 52 5.52 -7.04 -3.59
CA ARG A 52 5.21 -5.91 -4.51
C ARG A 52 3.81 -5.36 -4.28
N SER A 53 2.81 -6.22 -4.18
CA SER A 53 1.42 -5.82 -3.96
C SER A 53 1.23 -5.15 -2.60
N PHE A 54 1.76 -5.71 -1.51
CA PHE A 54 1.70 -5.05 -0.19
C PHE A 54 2.43 -3.71 -0.19
N SER A 55 3.57 -3.62 -0.88
CA SER A 55 4.31 -2.36 -0.99
C SER A 55 3.53 -1.30 -1.76
N ALA A 56 2.81 -1.68 -2.82
CA ALA A 56 1.95 -0.77 -3.57
C ALA A 56 0.70 -0.38 -2.76
N LEU A 57 0.10 -1.33 -2.04
CA LEU A 57 -1.07 -1.10 -1.19
C LEU A 57 -0.79 -0.11 -0.04
N ALA A 58 0.46 0.05 0.38
CA ALA A 58 0.82 1.09 1.33
C ALA A 58 0.36 2.48 0.88
N TYR A 59 0.31 2.77 -0.42
CA TYR A 59 -0.09 4.08 -0.94
C TYR A 59 -1.62 4.20 -1.16
N ALA A 60 -2.38 3.13 -0.96
CA ALA A 60 -3.83 3.12 -1.20
C ALA A 60 -4.58 4.07 -0.27
N VAL A 61 -4.30 4.04 1.03
CA VAL A 61 -4.95 4.93 2.01
C VAL A 61 -4.71 6.41 1.70
N PRO A 62 -3.46 6.91 1.57
CA PRO A 62 -3.24 8.31 1.21
C PRO A 62 -3.90 8.72 -0.11
N TYR A 63 -3.86 7.83 -1.11
CA TYR A 63 -4.46 8.09 -2.41
C TYR A 63 -5.98 8.24 -2.33
N LEU A 64 -6.64 7.36 -1.58
CA LEU A 64 -8.09 7.43 -1.39
C LEU A 64 -8.50 8.65 -0.57
N ASP A 65 -7.72 8.99 0.46
CA ASP A 65 -7.90 10.21 1.25
C ASP A 65 -7.75 11.48 0.38
N MET A 66 -6.76 11.48 -0.52
CA MET A 66 -6.55 12.56 -1.48
C MET A 66 -7.75 12.74 -2.40
N ILE A 67 -8.25 11.65 -3.00
CA ILE A 67 -9.44 11.72 -3.87
C ILE A 67 -10.65 12.21 -3.08
N ASN A 68 -10.87 11.64 -1.89
CA ASN A 68 -12.02 11.98 -1.04
C ASN A 68 -12.10 13.49 -0.75
N LEU A 69 -10.94 14.13 -0.53
CA LEU A 69 -10.88 15.57 -0.27
C LEU A 69 -11.20 16.43 -1.51
N HIS A 70 -10.84 15.97 -2.71
CA HIS A 70 -11.04 16.75 -3.94
C HIS A 70 -12.40 16.48 -4.61
N ILE A 71 -13.07 15.35 -4.34
CA ILE A 71 -14.39 15.02 -4.93
C ILE A 71 -15.42 16.14 -4.73
N PRO A 72 -15.68 16.65 -3.51
CA PRO A 72 -16.75 17.63 -3.29
C PRO A 72 -16.56 18.91 -4.08
N LEU A 73 -15.30 19.28 -4.36
CA LEU A 73 -14.88 20.49 -5.04
C LEU A 73 -14.81 20.33 -6.57
N LEU A 74 -14.82 19.10 -7.09
CA LEU A 74 -14.68 18.80 -8.53
C LEU A 74 -15.92 18.15 -9.15
N LYS A 75 -16.86 17.65 -8.34
CA LYS A 75 -18.00 16.85 -8.81
C LYS A 75 -18.93 17.60 -9.76
N ASP A 76 -19.09 18.90 -9.56
CA ASP A 76 -20.07 19.70 -10.29
C ASP A 76 -19.46 20.25 -11.60
N ASP A 77 -18.20 20.69 -11.56
CA ASP A 77 -17.53 21.30 -12.72
C ASP A 77 -16.68 20.34 -13.57
N HIS A 78 -16.15 19.26 -12.99
CA HIS A 78 -15.21 18.33 -13.64
C HIS A 78 -15.56 16.83 -13.48
N PRO A 79 -16.81 16.42 -13.74
CA PRO A 79 -17.27 15.05 -13.48
C PRO A 79 -16.56 13.97 -14.33
N LEU A 80 -16.12 14.31 -15.55
CA LEU A 80 -15.43 13.37 -16.43
C LEU A 80 -14.04 12.98 -15.90
N ILE A 81 -13.33 13.92 -15.28
CA ILE A 81 -12.01 13.67 -14.71
C ILE A 81 -12.14 12.78 -13.50
N LEU A 82 -13.12 13.05 -12.63
CA LEU A 82 -13.42 12.18 -11.51
C LEU A 82 -13.77 10.76 -11.97
N ARG A 83 -14.58 10.58 -13.02
CA ARG A 83 -14.90 9.24 -13.55
C ARG A 83 -13.67 8.45 -14.03
N LEU A 84 -12.64 9.13 -14.54
CA LEU A 84 -11.41 8.47 -15.01
C LEU A 84 -10.56 7.96 -13.83
N PHE A 85 -10.47 8.74 -12.75
CA PHE A 85 -9.61 8.44 -11.60
C PHE A 85 -10.36 7.81 -10.40
N MET A 86 -11.69 7.77 -10.47
CA MET A 86 -12.60 7.14 -9.50
C MET A 86 -13.51 6.11 -10.22
N PRO A 87 -12.96 5.01 -10.72
CA PRO A 87 -13.77 3.86 -11.15
C PRO A 87 -14.57 3.30 -9.94
N ASN A 88 -15.63 2.54 -10.21
CA ASN A 88 -16.57 2.08 -9.17
C ASN A 88 -15.90 1.48 -7.94
N PHE A 89 -14.85 0.66 -8.10
CA PHE A 89 -14.13 0.09 -6.94
C PHE A 89 -13.47 1.14 -6.04
N VAL A 90 -12.99 2.26 -6.62
CA VAL A 90 -12.42 3.38 -5.86
C VAL A 90 -13.52 4.14 -5.15
N ALA A 91 -14.65 4.37 -5.82
CA ALA A 91 -15.83 5.00 -5.22
C ALA A 91 -16.32 4.18 -4.00
N ASP A 92 -16.51 2.87 -4.18
CA ASP A 92 -16.91 1.96 -3.10
C ASP A 92 -15.89 1.95 -1.94
N SER A 93 -14.59 2.05 -2.27
CA SER A 93 -13.53 2.14 -1.26
C SER A 93 -13.58 3.46 -0.49
N ILE A 94 -13.89 4.58 -1.17
CA ILE A 94 -14.05 5.89 -0.54
C ILE A 94 -15.25 5.88 0.40
N ASP A 95 -16.37 5.29 0.00
CA ASP A 95 -17.56 5.17 0.84
C ASP A 95 -17.26 4.41 2.15
N VAL A 96 -16.45 3.34 2.08
CA VAL A 96 -15.98 2.61 3.27
C VAL A 96 -15.08 3.48 4.14
N ILE A 97 -14.20 4.29 3.54
CA ILE A 97 -13.29 5.18 4.28
C ILE A 97 -14.06 6.30 4.98
N GLN A 98 -15.05 6.89 4.31
CA GLN A 98 -15.89 7.95 4.88
C GLN A 98 -16.68 7.47 6.11
N GLN A 99 -17.02 6.18 6.18
CA GLN A 99 -17.66 5.59 7.37
C GLN A 99 -16.72 5.47 8.58
N ILE A 100 -15.40 5.58 8.37
CA ILE A 100 -14.37 5.43 9.42
C ILE A 100 -13.56 6.74 9.50
N PRO A 101 -14.05 7.77 10.22
CA PRO A 101 -13.45 9.10 10.22
C PRO A 101 -12.02 9.16 10.82
N PHE A 102 -11.60 8.11 11.52
CA PHE A 102 -10.27 7.96 12.10
C PHE A 102 -9.40 6.92 11.37
N LEU A 103 -9.75 6.51 10.14
CA LEU A 103 -8.99 5.50 9.41
C LEU A 103 -7.56 5.97 9.12
N THR A 104 -7.36 7.23 8.74
CA THR A 104 -6.02 7.81 8.54
C THR A 104 -5.21 7.79 9.83
N PHE A 105 -5.85 8.06 10.98
CA PHE A 105 -5.22 7.93 12.30
C PHE A 105 -4.87 6.47 12.66
N ILE A 106 -5.75 5.52 12.37
CA ILE A 106 -5.48 4.08 12.52
C ILE A 106 -4.31 3.68 11.63
N TYR A 107 -4.30 4.12 10.38
CA TYR A 107 -3.24 3.84 9.43
C TYR A 107 -1.90 4.38 9.91
N LEU A 108 -1.86 5.61 10.44
CA LEU A 108 -0.64 6.18 11.03
C LEU A 108 -0.22 5.43 12.30
N SER A 109 -1.16 5.14 13.22
CA SER A 109 -0.87 4.55 14.52
C SER A 109 -0.46 3.07 14.42
N ILE A 110 -1.22 2.27 13.67
CA ILE A 110 -0.92 0.87 13.40
C ILE A 110 0.24 0.76 12.41
N GLY A 111 0.26 1.59 11.36
CA GLY A 111 1.35 1.68 10.39
C GLY A 111 2.69 1.90 11.07
N TYR A 112 2.79 2.94 11.91
CA TYR A 112 4.01 3.24 12.64
C TYR A 112 4.31 2.19 13.72
N GLY A 113 3.33 1.88 14.57
CA GLY A 113 3.53 0.95 15.68
C GLY A 113 3.93 -0.45 15.20
N PHE A 114 3.15 -1.05 14.31
CA PHE A 114 3.35 -2.43 13.88
C PHE A 114 4.52 -2.58 12.89
N PHE A 115 4.59 -1.71 11.89
CA PHE A 115 5.54 -1.89 10.80
C PHE A 115 6.91 -1.29 11.08
N ILE A 116 6.97 -0.19 11.82
CA ILE A 116 8.22 0.50 12.11
C ILE A 116 8.78 0.06 13.46
N ARG A 117 7.99 0.15 14.53
CA ARG A 117 8.45 -0.20 15.88
C ARG A 117 8.56 -1.71 16.10
N TYR A 118 7.54 -2.49 15.71
CA TYR A 118 7.58 -3.96 15.84
C TYR A 118 8.23 -4.68 14.66
N LYS A 119 8.59 -3.96 13.59
CA LYS A 119 9.28 -4.49 12.40
C LYS A 119 8.52 -5.64 11.70
N ILE A 120 7.18 -5.59 11.67
CA ILE A 120 6.34 -6.58 10.99
C ILE A 120 5.71 -5.94 9.75
N PRO A 121 5.88 -6.47 8.52
CA PRO A 121 6.58 -7.70 8.19
C PRO A 121 8.10 -7.50 8.17
N GLY A 122 8.85 -8.59 8.27
CA GLY A 122 10.32 -8.53 8.25
C GLY A 122 10.89 -7.93 6.96
N ASP A 123 10.14 -8.00 5.86
CA ASP A 123 10.53 -7.43 4.57
C ASP A 123 10.71 -5.90 4.67
N ARG A 124 11.96 -5.47 4.48
CA ARG A 124 12.35 -4.06 4.57
C ARG A 124 11.77 -3.21 3.44
N PHE A 125 11.55 -3.78 2.26
CA PHE A 125 10.97 -3.04 1.14
C PHE A 125 9.50 -2.69 1.42
N VAL A 126 8.73 -3.62 2.00
CA VAL A 126 7.36 -3.33 2.46
C VAL A 126 7.36 -2.23 3.52
N ARG A 127 8.19 -2.37 4.57
CA ARG A 127 8.29 -1.36 5.63
C ARG A 127 8.71 0.02 5.10
N TYR A 128 9.63 0.06 4.12
CA TYR A 128 10.03 1.30 3.46
C TYR A 128 8.85 2.01 2.78
N ASN A 129 8.05 1.28 2.00
CA ASN A 129 6.91 1.87 1.31
C ASN A 129 5.80 2.31 2.29
N ILE A 130 5.62 1.60 3.41
CA ILE A 130 4.70 2.00 4.48
C ILE A 130 5.18 3.28 5.16
N MET A 131 6.45 3.37 5.55
CA MET A 131 7.00 4.58 6.16
C MET A 131 6.94 5.78 5.21
N TYR A 132 7.24 5.58 3.93
CA TYR A 132 7.11 6.64 2.94
C TYR A 132 5.65 7.06 2.77
N SER A 133 4.72 6.11 2.69
CA SER A 133 3.29 6.40 2.68
C SER A 133 2.85 7.22 3.91
N ILE A 134 3.33 6.90 5.11
CA ILE A 134 3.10 7.69 6.34
C ILE A 134 3.62 9.12 6.17
N MET A 135 4.83 9.31 5.63
CA MET A 135 5.36 10.65 5.38
C MET A 135 4.53 11.42 4.35
N LEU A 136 4.02 10.75 3.31
CA LEU A 136 3.16 11.35 2.30
C LEU A 136 1.81 11.78 2.88
N VAL A 137 1.15 10.93 3.69
CA VAL A 137 -0.09 11.27 4.40
C VAL A 137 0.11 12.51 5.27
N SER A 138 1.19 12.56 6.06
CA SER A 138 1.46 13.69 6.94
C SER A 138 1.71 14.98 6.16
N LEU A 139 2.45 14.92 5.04
CA LEU A 139 2.66 16.07 4.17
C LEU A 139 1.35 16.53 3.51
N GLN A 140 0.55 15.57 3.04
CA GLN A 140 -0.75 15.82 2.43
C GLN A 140 -1.70 16.54 3.38
N GLY A 141 -1.81 16.08 4.63
CA GLY A 141 -2.68 16.73 5.62
C GLY A 141 -2.35 18.21 5.79
N ILE A 142 -1.06 18.55 5.95
CA ILE A 142 -0.61 19.95 6.10
C ILE A 142 -0.92 20.78 4.86
N LEU A 143 -0.55 20.28 3.68
CA LEU A 143 -0.74 21.01 2.43
C LEU A 143 -2.23 21.19 2.07
N ASN A 144 -3.07 20.20 2.37
CA ASN A 144 -4.50 20.26 2.10
C ASN A 144 -5.20 21.25 3.02
N GLU A 145 -4.86 21.30 4.32
CA GLU A 145 -5.40 22.31 5.24
C GLU A 145 -5.03 23.73 4.79
N MET A 146 -3.77 23.93 4.40
CA MET A 146 -3.33 25.22 3.83
C MET A 146 -4.06 25.55 2.53
N PHE A 147 -4.27 24.57 1.67
CA PHE A 147 -4.98 24.72 0.41
C PHE A 147 -6.43 25.13 0.63
N LEU A 148 -7.17 24.40 1.47
CA LEU A 148 -8.58 24.68 1.77
C LEU A 148 -8.75 26.08 2.39
N ALA A 149 -7.92 26.42 3.38
CA ALA A 149 -7.93 27.75 3.99
C ALA A 149 -7.64 28.86 2.97
N PHE A 150 -6.68 28.62 2.07
CA PHE A 150 -6.34 29.56 1.00
C PHE A 150 -7.50 29.73 0.01
N THR A 151 -8.09 28.63 -0.46
CA THR A 151 -9.20 28.69 -1.43
C THR A 151 -10.44 29.33 -0.82
N ASP A 152 -10.77 29.04 0.43
CA ASP A 152 -11.94 29.63 1.09
C ASP A 152 -11.76 31.12 1.39
N THR A 153 -10.54 31.57 1.67
CA THR A 153 -10.27 32.97 2.01
C THR A 153 -10.09 33.86 0.79
N PHE A 154 -9.38 33.37 -0.23
CA PHE A 154 -8.93 34.21 -1.36
C PHE A 154 -9.67 33.94 -2.68
N ILE A 155 -10.31 32.79 -2.84
CA ILE A 155 -11.01 32.42 -4.08
C ILE A 155 -12.51 32.43 -3.85
N VAL A 156 -13.14 33.54 -4.24
CA VAL A 156 -14.58 33.77 -4.08
C VAL A 156 -15.39 33.16 -5.23
N ASP A 157 -14.79 33.03 -6.42
CA ASP A 157 -15.45 32.42 -7.58
C ASP A 157 -15.35 30.89 -7.54
N ASP A 158 -16.51 30.23 -7.54
CA ASP A 158 -16.62 28.76 -7.48
C ASP A 158 -15.96 28.09 -8.69
N TYR A 159 -16.07 28.68 -9.89
CA TYR A 159 -15.43 28.13 -11.08
C TYR A 159 -13.90 28.19 -10.96
N LEU A 160 -13.35 29.34 -10.53
CA LEU A 160 -11.91 29.46 -10.29
C LEU A 160 -11.42 28.51 -9.18
N ARG A 161 -12.24 28.29 -8.16
CA ARG A 161 -11.97 27.32 -7.08
C ARG A 161 -11.88 25.90 -7.62
N ALA A 162 -12.80 25.50 -8.49
CA ALA A 162 -12.79 24.19 -9.14
C ALA A 162 -11.53 24.00 -10.02
N GLN A 163 -11.14 25.03 -10.79
CA GLN A 163 -9.93 24.98 -11.63
C GLN A 163 -8.64 24.84 -10.82
N VAL A 164 -8.52 25.61 -9.74
CA VAL A 164 -7.36 25.55 -8.84
C VAL A 164 -7.31 24.19 -8.12
N THR A 165 -8.47 23.67 -7.72
CA THR A 165 -8.58 22.32 -7.15
C THR A 165 -8.20 21.25 -8.15
N LEU A 166 -8.56 21.42 -9.42
CA LEU A 166 -8.21 20.47 -10.47
C LEU A 166 -6.69 20.43 -10.70
N MET A 167 -6.04 21.60 -10.67
CA MET A 167 -4.58 21.69 -10.75
C MET A 167 -3.92 21.00 -9.56
N ALA A 168 -4.39 21.25 -8.34
CA ALA A 168 -3.89 20.60 -7.13
C ALA A 168 -4.07 19.07 -7.20
N PHE A 169 -5.22 18.60 -7.69
CA PHE A 169 -5.51 17.19 -7.90
C PHE A 169 -4.49 16.54 -8.85
N PHE A 170 -4.18 17.16 -9.99
CA PHE A 170 -3.15 16.63 -10.90
C PHE A 170 -1.75 16.69 -10.31
N CYS A 171 -1.40 17.71 -9.52
CA CYS A 171 -0.15 17.75 -8.78
C CYS A 171 -0.04 16.55 -7.83
N TRP A 172 -1.10 16.22 -7.09
CA TRP A 172 -1.13 15.05 -6.21
C TRP A 172 -1.02 13.74 -6.98
N LEU A 173 -1.74 13.58 -8.09
CA LEU A 173 -1.62 12.40 -8.96
C LEU A 173 -0.19 12.22 -9.47
N SER A 174 0.49 13.31 -9.82
CA SER A 174 1.89 13.27 -10.26
C SER A 174 2.86 12.79 -9.17
N LEU A 175 2.49 12.89 -7.89
CA LEU A 175 3.26 12.34 -6.77
C LEU A 175 2.89 10.88 -6.48
N TYR A 176 1.59 10.54 -6.48
CA TYR A 176 1.12 9.21 -6.12
C TYR A 176 1.38 8.15 -7.17
N ILE A 177 1.10 8.42 -8.45
CA ILE A 177 1.24 7.42 -9.53
C ILE A 177 2.69 6.88 -9.60
N PRO A 178 3.74 7.72 -9.58
CA PRO A 178 5.11 7.22 -9.56
C PRO A 178 5.43 6.36 -8.33
N CYS A 179 4.84 6.66 -7.17
CA CYS A 179 5.03 5.87 -5.96
C CYS A 179 4.48 4.45 -6.12
N PHE A 180 3.25 4.30 -6.64
CA PHE A 180 2.65 3.00 -6.95
C PHE A 180 3.47 2.22 -7.97
N VAL A 181 3.82 2.85 -9.10
CA VAL A 181 4.61 2.20 -10.17
C VAL A 181 5.95 1.73 -9.62
N ARG A 182 6.63 2.57 -8.85
CA ARG A 182 7.92 2.24 -8.24
C ARG A 182 7.81 1.09 -7.25
N ALA A 183 6.78 1.09 -6.40
CA ALA A 183 6.54 0.04 -5.43
C ALA A 183 6.29 -1.31 -6.10
N PHE A 184 5.48 -1.32 -7.17
CA PHE A 184 5.21 -2.49 -7.97
C PHE A 184 6.46 -3.01 -8.70
N LEU A 185 7.25 -2.11 -9.28
CA LEU A 185 8.55 -2.44 -9.92
C LEU A 185 9.64 -2.80 -8.91
N GLY A 186 9.40 -2.61 -7.62
CA GLY A 186 10.34 -3.01 -6.60
C GLY A 186 11.53 -2.11 -6.36
N LYS A 187 11.40 -0.83 -6.72
CA LYS A 187 12.50 0.13 -6.68
C LYS A 187 12.36 1.04 -5.45
N TYR A 188 13.47 1.49 -4.89
CA TYR A 188 13.49 2.55 -3.88
C TYR A 188 13.43 3.93 -4.55
N ASP A 189 13.13 4.98 -3.78
CA ASP A 189 13.21 6.34 -4.31
C ASP A 189 14.63 6.64 -4.82
N LYS A 190 14.69 7.34 -5.97
CA LYS A 190 15.94 7.86 -6.53
C LYS A 190 16.42 9.08 -5.76
N ASN A 191 15.50 9.85 -5.17
CA ASN A 191 15.86 11.01 -4.36
C ASN A 191 16.53 10.53 -3.06
N GLN A 192 17.82 10.86 -2.92
CA GLN A 192 18.64 10.45 -1.78
C GLN A 192 18.11 11.02 -0.46
N PHE A 193 17.64 12.27 -0.46
CA PHE A 193 17.13 12.92 0.75
C PHE A 193 15.91 12.18 1.30
N ILE A 194 14.92 11.91 0.44
CA ILE A 194 13.70 11.20 0.84
C ILE A 194 14.04 9.78 1.30
N ARG A 195 14.93 9.11 0.57
CA ARG A 195 15.36 7.77 0.92
C ARG A 195 16.05 7.73 2.28
N GLU A 196 16.98 8.65 2.56
CA GLU A 196 17.66 8.76 3.85
C GLU A 196 16.67 9.08 4.96
N ALA A 197 15.73 10.01 4.76
CA ALA A 197 14.70 10.34 5.74
C ALA A 197 13.84 9.13 6.12
N VAL A 198 13.42 8.32 5.15
CA VAL A 198 12.67 7.08 5.39
C VAL A 198 13.55 6.04 6.11
N GLU A 199 14.81 5.88 5.68
CA GLU A 199 15.74 4.92 6.27
C GLU A 199 16.10 5.22 7.72
N VAL A 200 16.13 6.50 8.13
CA VAL A 200 16.31 6.91 9.52
C VAL A 200 15.19 6.35 10.40
N HIS A 201 13.94 6.41 9.94
CA HIS A 201 12.78 5.96 10.72
C HIS A 201 12.66 4.44 10.79
N LEU A 202 13.07 3.73 9.73
CA LEU A 202 13.07 2.26 9.72
C LEU A 202 14.09 1.66 10.70
N GLY A 203 15.09 2.45 11.08
CA GLY A 203 16.30 1.95 11.73
C GLY A 203 17.08 0.99 10.82
N ARG A 204 18.32 0.68 11.21
CA ARG A 204 19.03 -0.49 10.64
C ARG A 204 18.75 -1.73 11.47
N ASP A 205 18.72 -2.89 10.81
CA ASP A 205 18.71 -4.19 11.46
C ASP A 205 20.12 -4.46 12.05
N GLY A 206 20.40 -3.88 13.22
CA GLY A 206 21.63 -4.09 13.98
C GLY A 206 21.78 -3.13 15.17
N PRO A 207 22.40 -3.54 16.29
CA PRO A 207 22.51 -2.74 17.52
C PRO A 207 23.47 -1.55 17.44
N ASP A 208 24.37 -1.48 16.45
CA ASP A 208 25.42 -0.46 16.39
C ASP A 208 25.43 0.29 15.04
N PHE A 209 24.57 1.30 14.88
CA PHE A 209 24.79 2.28 13.83
C PHE A 209 24.58 3.72 14.31
N ILE A 210 25.66 4.48 14.15
CA ILE A 210 25.77 5.93 14.29
C ILE A 210 25.64 6.52 12.88
N TRP A 211 24.58 7.30 12.63
CA TRP A 211 24.21 7.75 11.28
C TRP A 211 25.14 8.81 10.66
N TRP A 212 26.01 9.42 11.46
CA TRP A 212 26.94 10.47 11.02
C TRP A 212 28.36 9.95 10.70
N ASP A 213 28.68 8.68 10.97
CA ASP A 213 30.04 8.14 10.81
C ASP A 213 30.11 7.12 9.65
N ARG A 214 30.40 7.62 8.44
CA ARG A 214 30.53 6.80 7.23
C ARG A 214 31.87 6.05 7.15
N GLU A 215 32.81 6.31 8.06
CA GLU A 215 34.17 5.73 8.02
C GLU A 215 34.25 4.33 8.65
N ARG A 216 33.29 3.93 9.51
CA ARG A 216 33.33 2.65 10.25
C ARG A 216 32.54 1.50 9.60
N LYS A 217 32.59 1.34 8.27
CA LYS A 217 31.90 0.21 7.57
C LYS A 217 32.45 -1.16 8.00
N ASP A 218 33.69 -1.18 8.44
CA ASP A 218 34.50 -2.30 8.93
C ASP A 218 34.06 -2.85 10.29
N LYS A 219 33.24 -2.11 11.06
CA LYS A 219 32.69 -2.55 12.35
C LYS A 219 31.23 -2.97 12.31
N ALA A 220 30.58 -2.96 11.14
CA ALA A 220 29.21 -3.43 11.02
C ALA A 220 29.14 -4.93 11.38
N PRO A 221 28.26 -5.35 12.31
CA PRO A 221 28.18 -6.74 12.74
C PRO A 221 27.84 -7.63 11.53
N LYS A 222 28.76 -8.53 11.19
CA LYS A 222 28.51 -9.58 10.19
C LYS A 222 27.38 -10.47 10.72
N LYS A 223 26.40 -10.78 9.86
CA LYS A 223 25.28 -11.69 10.20
C LYS A 223 25.83 -12.91 10.97
N PRO A 224 25.23 -13.31 12.10
CA PRO A 224 25.63 -14.54 12.75
C PRO A 224 25.45 -15.70 11.76
N PRO A 225 26.38 -16.68 11.75
CA PRO A 225 26.29 -17.82 10.86
C PRO A 225 24.97 -18.55 11.12
N LEU A 226 24.26 -18.85 10.03
CA LEU A 226 23.12 -19.75 10.05
C LEU A 226 23.66 -21.15 10.39
N ASN A 227 23.45 -21.58 11.63
CA ASN A 227 23.52 -22.99 12.00
C ASN A 227 22.17 -23.65 11.70
#